data_AF-A0A3A1VI41-F1
#
_entry.id   AF-A0A3A1VI41-F1
#
_cell.length_a   1.000
_cell.length_b   1.000
_cell.length_c   1.000
_cell.angle_alpha   90.00
_cell.angle_beta   90.00
_cell.angle_gamma   90.00
#
_symmetry.space_group_name_H-M   'P 1'
#
loop_
_entity.id
_entity.type
_entity.pdbx_description
1 polymer ?
#
loop_
_entity_poly.entity_id
_entity_poly.type
_entity_poly.pdbx_seq_one_letter_code
_entity_poly.pdbx_strand_id
1 'polypeptide(L)'
;MATKFFSYTGYDSHLKKEILSNANISFDANTLLNAYKMTPDARNQFINVLKRFKERLWMPYQVGKEFYDNRSNVIKTEMKSLAEVKLT
;
A
#
# COMPACT_ATOMS: atom_id res chain seq x y z
N MET A 1 16.64 -4.49 -26.00
CA MET A 1 16.65 -3.71 -24.74
C MET A 1 15.25 -3.36 -24.24
N ALA A 2 14.31 -2.97 -25.11
CA ALA A 2 12.91 -2.69 -24.74
C ALA A 2 12.18 -3.82 -23.98
N THR A 3 12.53 -5.08 -24.25
CA THR A 3 11.95 -6.26 -23.57
C THR A 3 12.37 -6.45 -22.11
N LYS A 4 13.47 -5.82 -21.66
CA LYS A 4 13.95 -5.97 -20.26
C LYS A 4 13.34 -4.96 -19.29
N PHE A 5 12.85 -3.83 -19.79
CA PHE A 5 12.30 -2.73 -18.98
C PHE A 5 10.94 -2.27 -19.53
N PHE A 6 10.08 -3.24 -19.79
CA PHE A 6 8.74 -3.04 -20.37
C PHE A 6 7.87 -2.05 -19.57
N SER A 7 8.11 -1.92 -18.26
CA SER A 7 7.44 -0.94 -17.40
C SER A 7 7.77 0.53 -17.74
N TYR A 8 8.88 0.80 -18.41
CA TYR A 8 9.32 2.16 -18.78
C TYR A 8 8.80 2.62 -20.13
N THR A 9 8.43 1.69 -21.02
CA THR A 9 7.84 2.01 -22.34
C THR A 9 6.34 2.23 -22.29
N GLY A 10 5.73 2.04 -21.11
CA GLY A 10 4.30 2.16 -20.88
C GLY A 10 3.54 0.88 -21.22
N TYR A 11 2.41 0.70 -20.53
CA TYR A 11 1.45 -0.37 -20.80
C TYR A 11 0.30 0.19 -21.64
N ASP A 12 -0.06 -0.49 -22.73
CA ASP A 12 -1.35 -0.22 -23.38
C ASP A 12 -2.52 -0.58 -22.44
N SER A 13 -3.71 -0.08 -22.75
CA SER A 13 -4.89 -0.24 -21.89
C SER A 13 -5.35 -1.70 -21.73
N HIS A 14 -5.14 -2.53 -22.75
CA HIS A 14 -5.48 -3.95 -22.71
C HIS A 14 -4.58 -4.68 -21.73
N LEU A 15 -3.27 -4.47 -21.83
CA LEU A 15 -2.31 -5.13 -20.95
C LEU A 15 -2.43 -4.69 -19.49
N LYS A 16 -2.75 -3.41 -19.22
CA LYS A 16 -3.07 -2.95 -17.86
C LYS A 16 -4.24 -3.74 -17.25
N LYS A 17 -5.30 -3.92 -18.04
CA LYS A 17 -6.49 -4.66 -17.60
C LYS A 17 -6.17 -6.12 -17.34
N GLU A 18 -5.36 -6.73 -18.18
CA GLU A 18 -4.90 -8.11 -18.03
C GLU A 18 -4.08 -8.30 -16.75
N ILE A 19 -3.06 -7.46 -16.52
CA ILE A 19 -2.23 -7.51 -15.30
C ILE A 19 -3.10 -7.33 -14.05
N LEU A 20 -3.97 -6.30 -14.03
CA LEU A 20 -4.84 -6.05 -12.88
C LEU A 20 -5.82 -7.20 -12.61
N SER A 21 -6.24 -7.92 -13.65
CA SER A 21 -7.18 -9.04 -13.52
C SER A 21 -6.49 -10.32 -13.00
N ASN A 22 -5.23 -10.56 -13.39
CA ASN A 22 -4.61 -11.87 -13.23
C ASN A 22 -3.39 -11.90 -12.30
N ALA A 23 -2.70 -10.78 -12.06
CA ALA A 23 -1.44 -10.79 -11.32
C ALA A 23 -1.64 -11.02 -9.81
N ASN A 24 -0.63 -11.62 -9.17
CA ASN A 24 -0.47 -11.55 -7.71
C ASN A 24 -0.02 -10.14 -7.33
N ILE A 25 -0.64 -9.58 -6.30
CA ILE A 25 -0.43 -8.20 -5.86
C ILE A 25 0.30 -8.24 -4.52
N SER A 26 1.49 -7.63 -4.50
CA SER A 26 2.25 -7.37 -3.29
C SER A 26 2.33 -5.87 -3.06
N PHE A 27 1.94 -5.42 -1.87
CA PHE A 27 2.10 -4.03 -1.46
C PHE A 27 3.43 -3.84 -0.74
N ASP A 28 4.01 -2.66 -0.89
CA ASP A 28 5.15 -2.23 -0.08
C ASP A 28 4.73 -1.98 1.38
N ALA A 29 5.64 -2.17 2.33
CA ALA A 29 5.38 -1.95 3.76
C ALA A 29 4.92 -0.51 4.04
N ASN A 30 5.52 0.50 3.39
CA ASN A 30 5.13 1.90 3.51
C ASN A 30 3.67 2.12 3.08
N THR A 31 3.23 1.44 2.01
CA THR A 31 1.84 1.52 1.57
C THR A 31 0.88 1.04 2.66
N LEU A 32 1.21 -0.07 3.33
CA LEU A 32 0.40 -0.60 4.42
C LEU A 32 0.46 0.28 5.68
N LEU A 33 1.64 0.82 6.01
CA LEU A 33 1.84 1.72 7.17
C LEU A 33 1.07 3.03 7.01
N ASN A 34 0.92 3.53 5.78
CA ASN A 34 0.14 4.74 5.52
C ASN A 34 -1.33 4.62 5.94
N ALA A 35 -1.88 3.41 6.07
CA ALA A 35 -3.23 3.21 6.61
C ALA A 35 -3.41 3.82 8.03
N TYR A 36 -2.33 3.96 8.81
CA TYR A 36 -2.37 4.61 10.14
C TYR A 36 -2.44 6.13 10.08
N LYS A 37 -2.03 6.73 8.96
CA LYS A 37 -2.06 8.19 8.74
C LYS A 37 -3.36 8.67 8.09
N MET A 38 -4.10 7.74 7.49
CA MET A 38 -5.35 8.02 6.80
C MET A 38 -6.47 8.37 7.79
N THR A 39 -7.38 9.24 7.34
CA THR A 39 -8.68 9.43 8.00
C THR A 39 -9.43 8.10 8.08
N PRO A 40 -10.38 7.94 9.03
CA PRO A 40 -11.17 6.71 9.14
C PRO A 40 -11.82 6.28 7.82
N ASP A 41 -12.39 7.23 7.07
CA ASP A 41 -13.05 6.95 5.79
C ASP A 41 -12.07 6.50 4.70
N ALA A 42 -10.94 7.22 4.55
CA ALA A 42 -9.91 6.86 3.58
C ALA A 42 -9.29 5.48 3.91
N ARG A 43 -9.06 5.19 5.19
CA ARG A 43 -8.58 3.89 5.65
C ARG A 43 -9.58 2.77 5.32
N ASN A 44 -10.87 3.00 5.54
CA ASN A 44 -11.92 2.03 5.21
C ASN A 44 -11.96 1.76 3.70
N GLN A 45 -11.87 2.79 2.87
CA GLN A 45 -11.78 2.64 1.42
C GLN A 45 -10.55 1.83 1.01
N PHE A 46 -9.38 2.13 1.58
CA PHE A 46 -8.15 1.39 1.33
C PHE A 46 -8.29 -0.10 1.69
N ILE A 47 -8.80 -0.41 2.87
CA ILE A 47 -9.06 -1.79 3.31
C ILE A 47 -10.06 -2.49 2.37
N ASN A 48 -11.10 -1.79 1.92
CA ASN A 48 -12.08 -2.35 0.98
C ASN A 48 -11.46 -2.68 -0.38
N VAL A 49 -10.51 -1.87 -0.87
CA VAL A 49 -9.73 -2.19 -2.07
C VAL A 49 -8.91 -3.46 -1.86
N LEU A 50 -8.17 -3.57 -0.74
CA LEU A 50 -7.40 -4.78 -0.43
C LEU A 50 -8.30 -6.03 -0.40
N LYS A 51 -9.47 -5.95 0.23
CA LYS A 51 -10.44 -7.05 0.29
C LYS A 51 -10.90 -7.54 -1.09
N ARG A 52 -11.02 -6.65 -2.09
CA ARG A 52 -11.39 -7.04 -3.47
C ARG A 52 -10.35 -7.93 -4.13
N PHE A 53 -9.10 -7.86 -3.69
CA PHE A 53 -7.98 -8.62 -4.23
C PHE A 53 -7.52 -9.76 -3.31
N LYS A 54 -8.27 -10.09 -2.25
CA LYS A 54 -7.82 -10.99 -1.16
C LYS A 54 -7.19 -12.31 -1.64
N GLU A 55 -7.76 -12.96 -2.65
CA GLU A 55 -7.27 -14.23 -3.20
C GLU A 55 -5.92 -14.11 -3.93
N ARG A 56 -5.55 -12.88 -4.34
CA ARG A 56 -4.33 -12.56 -5.08
C ARG A 56 -3.37 -11.68 -4.29
N LEU A 57 -3.68 -11.36 -3.03
CA LEU A 57 -2.77 -10.63 -2.17
C LEU A 57 -1.67 -11.55 -1.68
N TRP A 58 -0.43 -11.14 -1.89
CA TRP A 58 0.74 -11.82 -1.36
C TRP A 58 1.56 -10.84 -0.52
N MET A 59 2.00 -11.29 0.65
CA MET A 59 2.86 -10.50 1.54
C MET A 59 4.23 -11.18 1.63
N PRO A 60 5.27 -10.61 0.99
CA PRO A 60 6.64 -11.06 1.18
C PRO A 60 7.06 -10.94 2.64
N TYR A 61 7.92 -11.85 3.10
CA TYR A 61 8.45 -11.82 4.46
C TYR A 61 9.04 -10.45 4.84
N GLN A 62 9.82 -9.86 3.93
CA GLN A 62 10.45 -8.55 4.16
C GLN A 62 9.42 -7.45 4.39
N VAL A 63 8.32 -7.45 3.62
CA VAL A 63 7.22 -6.48 3.78
C VAL A 63 6.56 -6.65 5.15
N GLY A 64 6.28 -7.90 5.55
CA GLY A 64 5.70 -8.19 6.87
C GLY A 64 6.61 -7.75 8.02
N LYS A 65 7.92 -8.03 7.90
CA LYS A 65 8.95 -7.63 8.87
C LYS A 65 9.03 -6.11 8.98
N GLU A 66 9.20 -5.40 7.88
CA GLU A 66 9.29 -3.93 7.86
C GLU A 66 8.01 -3.27 8.38
N PHE A 67 6.84 -3.81 8.02
CA PHE A 67 5.58 -3.34 8.57
C PHE A 67 5.56 -3.50 10.09
N TYR A 68 5.90 -4.68 10.61
CA TYR A 68 5.88 -4.97 12.03
C TYR A 68 6.85 -4.07 12.82
N ASP A 69 8.09 -3.95 12.35
CA ASP A 69 9.15 -3.17 13.00
C ASP A 69 8.78 -1.67 13.06
N ASN A 70 8.21 -1.12 12.00
CA ASN A 70 7.93 0.31 11.89
C ASN A 70 6.54 0.73 12.41
N ARG A 71 5.60 -0.21 12.56
CA ARG A 71 4.20 0.08 12.92
C ARG A 71 4.06 0.92 14.19
N SER A 72 4.77 0.56 15.25
CA SER A 72 4.66 1.26 16.54
C SER A 72 5.17 2.70 16.46
N ASN A 73 6.23 2.93 15.69
CA ASN A 73 6.81 4.25 15.48
C ASN A 73 5.86 5.14 14.67
N VAL A 74 5.28 4.62 13.58
CA VAL A 74 4.32 5.38 12.76
C VAL A 74 3.12 5.83 13.60
N ILE A 75 2.52 4.93 14.39
CA ILE A 75 1.37 5.28 15.24
C ILE A 75 1.72 6.39 16.24
N LYS A 76 2.89 6.27 16.91
CA LYS A 76 3.35 7.28 17.87
C LYS A 76 3.55 8.64 17.20
N THR A 77 4.17 8.67 16.03
CA THR A 77 4.41 9.90 15.27
C THR A 77 3.10 10.57 14.89
N GLU A 78 2.15 9.84 14.31
CA GLU A 78 0.85 10.41 13.91
C GLU A 78 0.04 10.94 15.11
N MET A 79 0.05 10.22 16.24
CA MET A 79 -0.60 10.69 17.47
C MET A 79 0.00 12.01 17.96
N LYS A 80 1.33 12.15 17.90
CA LYS A 80 2.02 13.37 18.30
C LYS A 80 1.64 14.54 17.39
N SER A 81 1.69 14.34 16.07
CA SER A 81 1.32 15.38 15.10
C SER A 81 -0.13 15.84 15.28
N LEU A 82 -1.07 14.93 15.56
CA LEU A 82 -2.46 15.28 15.85
C LEU A 82 -2.63 16.08 17.15
N ALA A 83 -1.79 15.83 18.15
CA ALA A 83 -1.82 16.59 19.41
C ALA A 83 -1.27 18.01 19.22
N GLU A 84 -0.21 18.17 18.42
CA GLU A 84 0.40 19.48 18.11
C GLU A 84 -0.56 20.38 17.32
N VAL A 85 -1.30 19.84 16.34
CA VAL A 85 -2.29 20.61 15.55
C VAL A 85 -3.46 21.12 16.40
N LYS A 86 -3.82 20.44 17.50
CA LYS A 86 -4.90 20.88 18.39
C LYS A 86 -4.50 22.01 19.34
N LEU A 87 -3.21 22.31 19.46
CA LEU A 87 -2.68 23.35 20.35
C LEU A 87 -2.48 24.70 19.63
N THR A 88 -2.66 24.73 18.32
CA THR A 88 -2.67 25.93 17.45
C THR A 88 -4.09 26.24 16.98
#